data_AF-A0A2M7A0X2-F1
#
_entry.id   AF-A0A2M7A0X2-F1
#
_cell.length_a   1.000
_cell.length_b   1.000
_cell.length_c   1.000
_cell.angle_alpha   90.00
_cell.angle_beta   90.00
_cell.angle_gamma   90.00
#
_symmetry.space_group_name_H-M   'P 1'
#
loop_
_entity.id
_entity.type
_entity.pdbx_description
1 polymer ?
#
loop_
_entity_poly.entity_id
_entity_poly.type
_entity_poly.pdbx_seq_one_letter_code
_entity_poly.pdbx_strand_id
1 'polypeptide(L)'
;MIYSIYHFFHSITKQKQLFKKLKRLEQFPFDKTILSCRNDGIFPDLAVRLNKDNKIFTGGELIELKDSRSYTVSSFNSTIPSRTKKIEDIILGKSSIIKQQMEKAGNDIFSLPTRDVFYLIRGKKGAHTKVCLVYGSFFETISVKNLISQSFYQVLTERLKESGKEISEELKEILMSVLSQQESFSKV
;
A
#
# COMPACT_ATOMS: atom_id res chain seq x y z
N MET A 1 -6.23 4.50 25.94
CA MET A 1 -5.00 4.60 25.11
C MET A 1 -5.44 5.00 23.70
N ILE A 2 -4.75 5.94 23.04
CA ILE A 2 -5.12 6.41 21.71
C ILE A 2 -4.30 5.65 20.67
N TYR A 3 -4.98 4.96 19.76
CA TYR A 3 -4.41 4.29 18.59
C TYR A 3 -4.66 5.15 17.36
N SER A 4 -3.64 5.37 16.54
CA SER A 4 -3.80 6.00 15.24
C SER A 4 -2.61 5.68 14.34
N ILE A 5 -2.72 6.06 13.07
CA ILE A 5 -1.64 5.95 12.10
C ILE A 5 -0.36 6.67 12.56
N TYR A 6 -0.49 7.77 13.31
CA TYR A 6 0.64 8.46 13.93
C TYR A 6 1.36 7.56 14.95
N HIS A 7 0.61 6.92 15.85
CA HIS A 7 1.19 6.04 16.86
C HIS A 7 1.84 4.80 16.22
N PHE A 8 1.21 4.27 15.17
CA PHE A 8 1.82 3.22 14.34
C PHE A 8 3.16 3.68 13.75
N PHE A 9 3.20 4.84 13.08
CA PHE A 9 4.42 5.34 12.46
C PHE A 9 5.51 5.68 13.49
N HIS A 10 5.13 6.24 14.63
CA HIS A 10 6.02 6.49 15.74
C HIS A 10 6.61 5.16 16.29
N SER A 11 5.82 4.09 16.38
CA SER A 11 6.31 2.79 16.86
C SER A 11 7.40 2.20 15.97
N ILE A 12 7.26 2.32 14.64
CA ILE A 12 8.22 1.76 13.69
C ILE A 12 9.47 2.64 13.55
N THR A 13 9.35 3.95 13.72
CA THR A 13 10.50 4.88 13.65
C THR A 13 11.46 4.70 14.83
N LYS A 14 10.96 4.30 16.01
CA LYS A 14 11.80 3.91 17.16
C LYS A 14 12.71 2.72 16.85
N GLN A 15 12.30 1.84 15.94
CA GLN A 15 13.02 0.64 15.53
C GLN A 15 13.56 0.73 14.09
N LYS A 16 13.78 1.94 13.57
CA LYS A 16 14.12 2.19 12.16
C LYS A 16 15.33 1.41 11.63
N GLN A 17 16.27 1.03 12.50
CA GLN A 17 17.44 0.26 12.10
C GLN A 17 17.09 -1.15 11.59
N LEU A 18 15.95 -1.70 12.01
CA LEU A 18 15.49 -3.02 11.56
C LEU A 18 15.11 -3.03 10.08
N PHE A 19 14.69 -1.89 9.50
CA PHE A 19 14.34 -1.83 8.08
C PHE A 19 15.50 -2.22 7.14
N LYS A 20 16.75 -2.00 7.57
CA LYS A 20 17.95 -2.40 6.84
C LYS A 20 18.26 -3.89 6.97
N LYS A 21 17.99 -4.48 8.13
CA LYS A 21 18.35 -5.87 8.48
C LYS A 21 17.36 -6.89 7.92
N LEU A 22 16.08 -6.54 7.90
CA LEU A 22 15.00 -7.46 7.53
C LEU A 22 14.96 -7.67 6.02
N LYS A 23 14.87 -8.92 5.58
CA LYS A 23 14.75 -9.27 4.16
C LYS A 23 13.46 -8.71 3.57
N ARG A 24 12.33 -8.96 4.24
CA ARG A 24 10.97 -8.59 3.84
C ARG A 24 10.34 -7.63 4.86
N LEU A 25 9.45 -6.74 4.41
CA LEU A 25 8.83 -5.73 5.28
C LEU A 25 7.81 -6.36 6.25
N GLU A 26 7.16 -7.43 5.80
CA GLU A 26 6.22 -8.28 6.54
C GLU A 26 6.88 -8.95 7.75
N GLN A 27 8.22 -9.03 7.79
CA GLN A 27 8.99 -9.57 8.93
C GLN A 27 9.22 -8.52 10.03
N PHE A 28 8.80 -7.27 9.83
CA PHE A 28 8.99 -6.23 10.83
C PHE A 28 8.21 -6.56 12.12
N PRO A 29 8.81 -6.36 13.31
CA PRO A 29 8.16 -6.63 14.58
C PRO A 29 7.21 -5.48 14.94
N PHE A 30 6.12 -5.35 14.19
CA PHE A 30 5.09 -4.35 14.45
C PHE A 30 4.48 -4.53 15.84
N ASP A 31 4.17 -3.40 16.49
CA ASP A 31 3.60 -3.37 17.84
C ASP A 31 2.18 -3.97 17.85
N LYS A 32 2.05 -5.17 18.43
CA LYS A 32 0.79 -5.92 18.52
C LYS A 32 -0.25 -5.22 19.41
N THR A 33 0.18 -4.31 20.28
CA THR A 33 -0.73 -3.53 21.13
C THR A 33 -1.48 -2.46 20.34
N ILE A 34 -0.91 -2.00 19.21
CA ILE A 34 -1.51 -1.00 18.32
C ILE A 34 -2.38 -1.67 17.24
N LEU A 35 -2.04 -2.89 16.84
CA LEU A 35 -2.71 -3.59 15.73
C LEU A 35 -3.91 -4.41 16.18
N SER A 36 -4.98 -4.36 15.36
CA SER A 36 -6.15 -5.22 15.47
C SER A 36 -6.08 -6.41 14.53
N CYS A 37 -5.30 -6.32 13.46
CA CYS A 37 -5.15 -7.37 12.46
C CYS A 37 -3.74 -7.34 11.87
N ARG A 38 -3.22 -8.54 11.53
CA ARG A 38 -2.01 -8.73 10.73
C ARG A 38 -2.19 -9.95 9.83
N ASN A 39 -2.05 -9.76 8.54
CA ASN A 39 -2.20 -10.81 7.52
C ASN A 39 -0.92 -10.93 6.69
N ASP A 40 -0.82 -12.04 5.96
CA ASP A 40 0.21 -12.26 4.94
C ASP A 40 -0.51 -12.62 3.64
N GLY A 41 -0.28 -11.84 2.59
CA GLY A 41 -0.86 -12.07 1.25
C GLY A 41 -2.35 -11.75 1.10
N ILE A 42 -3.00 -11.14 2.11
CA ILE A 42 -4.41 -10.72 2.06
C ILE A 42 -4.53 -9.27 2.53
N PHE A 43 -5.15 -8.41 1.72
CA PHE A 43 -5.41 -7.03 2.10
C PHE A 43 -6.44 -6.93 3.24
N PRO A 44 -6.21 -6.09 4.27
CA PRO A 44 -4.98 -5.33 4.50
C PRO A 44 -3.90 -6.18 5.16
N ASP A 45 -2.62 -5.88 4.93
CA ASP A 45 -1.53 -6.52 5.67
C ASP A 45 -1.61 -6.21 7.18
N LEU A 46 -1.99 -4.99 7.55
CA LEU A 46 -2.17 -4.59 8.94
C LEU A 46 -3.41 -3.70 9.11
N ALA A 47 -4.02 -3.71 10.29
CA ALA A 47 -5.03 -2.73 10.67
C ALA A 47 -4.77 -2.21 12.08
N VAL A 48 -4.90 -0.89 12.28
CA VAL A 48 -4.81 -0.26 13.61
C VAL A 48 -6.06 -0.61 14.43
N ARG A 49 -5.94 -0.65 15.76
CA ARG A 49 -7.09 -0.82 16.67
C ARG A 49 -8.03 0.37 16.63
N LEU A 50 -9.30 0.14 16.93
CA LEU A 50 -10.25 1.21 17.15
C LEU A 50 -10.11 1.74 18.58
N ASN A 51 -10.20 3.06 18.71
CA ASN A 51 -10.38 3.71 20.00
C ASN A 51 -11.82 3.53 20.47
N LYS A 52 -11.98 3.15 21.75
CA LYS A 52 -13.28 2.86 22.37
C LYS A 52 -13.86 4.02 23.17
N ASP A 53 -13.02 4.99 23.56
CA ASP A 53 -13.45 6.11 24.41
C ASP A 53 -14.01 7.26 23.55
N ASN A 54 -15.28 7.59 23.82
CA ASN A 54 -16.24 8.21 22.92
C ASN A 54 -16.28 9.75 22.96
N LYS A 55 -15.70 10.37 21.93
CA LYS A 55 -16.33 11.54 21.26
C LYS A 55 -16.30 11.41 19.73
N ILE A 56 -15.30 10.70 19.20
CA ILE A 56 -15.12 10.38 17.77
C ILE A 56 -14.44 9.02 17.70
N PHE A 57 -15.05 8.04 17.02
CA PHE A 57 -14.37 6.79 16.69
C PHE A 57 -13.16 7.12 15.80
N THR A 58 -11.97 6.77 16.28
CA THR A 58 -10.69 7.04 15.62
C THR A 58 -9.83 5.78 15.65
N GLY A 59 -8.76 5.77 14.88
CA GLY A 59 -7.99 4.56 14.64
C GLY A 59 -8.60 3.75 13.49
N GLY A 60 -8.34 2.44 13.48
CA GLY A 60 -8.89 1.54 12.46
C GLY A 60 -8.25 1.64 11.08
N GLU A 61 -7.24 2.49 10.90
CA GLU A 61 -6.56 2.69 9.63
C GLU A 61 -6.00 1.37 9.10
N LEU A 62 -6.14 1.17 7.79
CA LEU A 62 -5.70 -0.01 7.06
C LEU A 62 -4.33 0.28 6.46
N ILE A 63 -3.41 -0.67 6.56
CA ILE A 63 -2.04 -0.49 6.10
C ILE A 63 -1.67 -1.63 5.16
N GLU A 64 -1.21 -1.27 3.97
CA GLU A 64 -0.61 -2.16 2.99
C GLU A 64 0.91 -2.00 3.01
N LEU A 65 1.64 -3.12 2.99
CA LEU A 65 3.09 -3.17 2.97
C LEU A 65 3.57 -3.29 1.52
N LYS A 66 4.48 -2.41 1.11
CA LYS A 66 5.14 -2.49 -0.19
C LYS A 66 6.64 -2.48 -0.01
N ASP A 67 7.30 -3.45 -0.63
CA ASP A 67 8.75 -3.63 -0.56
C ASP A 67 9.32 -3.70 -1.96
N SER A 68 10.37 -2.91 -2.22
CA SER A 68 11.03 -2.84 -3.53
C SER A 68 12.55 -2.93 -3.40
N ARG A 69 13.18 -3.60 -4.37
CA ARG A 69 14.64 -3.65 -4.55
C ARG A 69 15.20 -2.43 -5.28
N SER A 70 14.35 -1.44 -5.57
CA SER A 70 14.72 -0.13 -6.07
C SER A 70 13.96 0.96 -5.31
N TYR A 71 14.00 2.20 -5.79
CA TYR A 71 13.13 3.28 -5.30
C TYR A 71 11.84 3.42 -6.11
N THR A 72 11.65 2.56 -7.10
CA THR A 72 10.44 2.49 -7.91
C THR A 72 9.50 1.46 -7.30
N VAL A 73 8.22 1.81 -7.19
CA VAL A 73 7.15 0.92 -6.75
C VAL A 73 6.26 0.69 -7.96
N SER A 74 6.39 -0.47 -8.60
CA SER A 74 5.75 -0.76 -9.89
C SER A 74 4.56 -1.72 -9.82
N SER A 75 4.11 -2.12 -8.62
CA SER A 75 3.11 -3.19 -8.51
C SER A 75 1.92 -2.82 -7.62
N PHE A 76 0.84 -2.37 -8.25
CA PHE A 76 -0.52 -2.45 -7.72
C PHE A 76 -1.23 -3.62 -8.41
N ASN A 77 -0.69 -4.82 -8.24
CA ASN A 77 -1.00 -5.99 -9.08
C ASN A 77 -2.41 -6.57 -8.91
N SER A 78 -3.31 -5.95 -8.15
CA SER A 78 -4.64 -6.53 -7.92
C SER A 78 -5.73 -5.52 -7.58
N THR A 79 -5.41 -4.28 -7.19
CA THR A 79 -6.41 -3.26 -6.88
C THR A 79 -5.80 -1.88 -6.96
N ILE A 80 -6.51 -0.95 -7.60
CA ILE A 80 -6.15 0.47 -7.63
C ILE A 80 -6.06 0.97 -6.18
N PRO A 81 -4.98 1.66 -5.78
CA PRO A 81 -4.91 2.30 -4.50
C PRO A 81 -6.08 3.25 -4.28
N SER A 82 -6.67 3.19 -3.10
CA SER A 82 -7.75 4.11 -2.74
C SER A 82 -7.44 4.76 -1.41
N ARG A 83 -7.93 5.97 -1.22
CA ARG A 83 -7.82 6.71 0.05
C ARG A 83 -8.53 5.98 1.18
N THR A 84 -9.64 5.34 0.86
CA THR A 84 -10.51 4.66 1.82
C THR A 84 -10.99 3.32 1.28
N LYS A 85 -11.42 2.43 2.19
CA LYS A 85 -12.15 1.20 1.88
C LYS A 85 -13.32 1.04 2.83
N LYS A 86 -14.41 0.43 2.35
CA LYS A 86 -15.49 -0.02 3.23
C LYS A 86 -15.06 -1.31 3.92
N ILE A 87 -15.36 -1.42 5.21
CA ILE A 87 -14.99 -2.60 5.98
C ILE A 87 -15.72 -3.85 5.51
N GLU A 88 -16.96 -3.69 5.03
CA GLU A 88 -17.80 -4.75 4.46
C GLU A 88 -17.10 -5.46 3.29
N ASP A 89 -16.44 -4.70 2.40
CA ASP A 89 -15.71 -5.22 1.25
C ASP A 89 -14.47 -6.05 1.66
N ILE A 90 -13.96 -5.83 2.88
CA ILE A 90 -12.76 -6.49 3.42
C ILE A 90 -13.13 -7.76 4.19
N ILE A 91 -14.25 -7.73 4.91
CA ILE A 91 -14.67 -8.81 5.82
C ILE A 91 -15.66 -9.80 5.19
N LEU A 92 -15.73 -9.86 3.86
CA LEU A 92 -16.71 -10.69 3.14
C LEU A 92 -16.69 -12.15 3.63
N GLY A 93 -17.85 -12.63 4.11
CA GLY A 93 -18.05 -14.00 4.61
C GLY A 93 -18.05 -14.14 6.14
N LYS A 94 -18.95 -14.98 6.68
CA LYS A 94 -19.09 -15.25 8.13
C LYS A 94 -17.81 -15.79 8.80
N SER A 95 -16.89 -16.36 8.03
CA SER A 95 -15.62 -16.95 8.47
C SER A 95 -14.39 -16.11 8.14
N SER A 96 -14.54 -14.81 7.83
CA SER A 96 -13.41 -13.94 7.52
C SER A 96 -12.40 -13.89 8.68
N ILE A 97 -11.18 -14.34 8.42
CA ILE A 97 -10.05 -14.32 9.37
C ILE A 97 -9.77 -12.89 9.86
N ILE A 98 -9.99 -11.89 8.99
CA ILE A 98 -9.81 -10.48 9.30
C ILE A 98 -10.85 -10.03 10.34
N LYS A 99 -12.11 -10.40 10.13
CA LYS A 99 -13.20 -10.10 11.07
C LYS A 99 -12.90 -10.67 12.47
N GLN A 100 -12.52 -11.94 12.53
CA GLN A 100 -12.22 -12.61 13.80
C GLN A 100 -11.05 -11.97 14.54
N GLN A 101 -9.98 -11.57 13.84
CA GLN A 101 -8.86 -10.86 14.45
C GLN A 101 -9.28 -9.52 15.06
N MET A 102 -10.04 -8.72 14.29
CA MET A 102 -10.51 -7.42 14.75
C MET A 102 -11.45 -7.53 15.96
N GLU A 103 -12.41 -8.46 15.93
CA GLU A 103 -13.32 -8.74 17.06
C GLU A 103 -12.54 -9.22 18.29
N LYS A 104 -11.54 -10.11 18.13
CA LYS A 104 -10.67 -10.56 19.21
C LYS A 104 -9.81 -9.44 19.79
N ALA A 105 -9.42 -8.46 18.98
CA ALA A 105 -8.78 -7.23 19.44
C ALA A 105 -9.76 -6.30 20.18
N GLY A 106 -11.05 -6.64 20.20
CA GLY A 106 -12.11 -5.91 20.87
C GLY A 106 -12.67 -4.76 20.04
N ASN A 107 -12.42 -4.70 18.74
CA ASN A 107 -12.98 -3.65 17.89
C ASN A 107 -14.49 -3.86 17.72
N ASP A 108 -15.26 -2.78 17.83
CA ASP A 108 -16.58 -2.72 17.21
C ASP A 108 -16.40 -2.39 15.72
N ILE A 109 -16.33 -3.42 14.89
CA ILE A 109 -15.86 -3.30 13.49
C ILE A 109 -16.70 -2.31 12.69
N PHE A 110 -18.02 -2.25 12.95
CA PHE A 110 -18.98 -1.47 12.18
C PHE A 110 -19.18 -0.05 12.72
N SER A 111 -18.61 0.30 13.87
CA SER A 111 -18.62 1.69 14.37
C SER A 111 -17.84 2.65 13.47
N LEU A 112 -16.91 2.11 12.67
CA LEU A 112 -16.18 2.83 11.64
C LEU A 112 -16.26 2.06 10.30
N PRO A 113 -17.34 2.26 9.52
CA PRO A 113 -17.64 1.46 8.33
C PRO A 113 -16.74 1.76 7.14
N THR A 114 -16.22 2.98 7.05
CA THR A 114 -15.22 3.39 6.05
C THR A 114 -13.92 3.73 6.77
N ARG A 115 -12.80 3.19 6.29
CA ARG A 115 -11.50 3.37 6.93
C ARG A 115 -10.46 3.88 5.95
N ASP A 116 -9.59 4.74 6.43
CA ASP A 116 -8.46 5.28 5.68
C ASP A 116 -7.44 4.18 5.39
N VAL A 117 -6.83 4.25 4.21
CA VAL A 117 -5.80 3.32 3.74
C VAL A 117 -4.47 4.04 3.64
N PHE A 118 -3.43 3.41 4.18
CA PHE A 118 -2.06 3.87 4.12
C PHE A 118 -1.17 2.79 3.50
N TYR A 119 -0.08 3.24 2.88
CA TYR A 119 0.91 2.39 2.27
C TYR A 119 2.24 2.61 2.97
N LEU A 120 2.74 1.58 3.66
CA LEU A 120 4.10 1.58 4.20
C LEU A 120 5.03 1.02 3.13
N ILE A 121 5.77 1.93 2.50
CA ILE A 121 6.61 1.64 1.34
C ILE A 121 8.06 1.65 1.77
N ARG A 122 8.78 0.56 1.51
CA ARG A 122 10.23 0.45 1.67
C ARG A 122 10.88 0.24 0.31
N GLY A 123 11.78 1.15 -0.06
CA GLY A 123 12.67 1.01 -1.20
C GLY A 123 14.12 0.80 -0.75
N LYS A 124 14.82 -0.16 -1.35
CA LYS A 124 16.23 -0.45 -1.08
C LYS A 124 17.06 -0.22 -2.34
N LYS A 125 18.19 0.47 -2.23
CA LYS A 125 19.18 0.61 -3.32
C LYS A 125 20.58 0.50 -2.73
N GLY A 126 21.23 -0.65 -2.92
CA GLY A 126 22.50 -0.95 -2.26
C GLY A 126 22.38 -0.88 -0.73
N ALA A 127 23.24 -0.11 -0.07
CA ALA A 127 23.22 0.10 1.38
C ALA A 127 22.16 1.11 1.86
N HIS A 128 21.46 1.77 0.94
CA HIS A 128 20.49 2.80 1.25
C HIS A 128 19.07 2.22 1.34
N THR A 129 18.30 2.75 2.28
CA THR A 129 16.91 2.35 2.51
C THR A 129 16.07 3.60 2.71
N LYS A 130 15.01 3.74 1.92
CA LYS A 130 13.99 4.78 2.07
C LYS A 130 12.70 4.10 2.54
N VAL A 131 12.08 4.67 3.57
CA VAL A 131 10.79 4.20 4.09
C VAL A 131 9.85 5.38 4.12
N CYS A 132 8.69 5.24 3.47
CA CYS A 132 7.64 6.24 3.42
C CYS A 132 6.34 5.63 3.94
N LEU A 133 5.59 6.39 4.72
CA LEU A 133 4.18 6.10 4.98
C LEU A 133 3.35 7.09 4.18
N VAL A 134 2.56 6.58 3.25
CA VAL A 134 1.83 7.40 2.27
C VAL A 134 0.34 7.19 2.47
N TYR A 135 -0.41 8.29 2.54
CA TYR A 135 -1.87 8.21 2.55
C TYR A 135 -2.39 7.84 1.15
N GLY A 136 -3.39 6.96 1.08
CA GLY A 136 -3.86 6.38 -0.18
C GLY A 136 -4.30 7.40 -1.23
N SER A 137 -4.77 8.58 -0.81
CA SER A 137 -5.14 9.66 -1.74
C SER A 137 -3.99 10.14 -2.62
N PHE A 138 -2.72 9.98 -2.20
CA PHE A 138 -1.56 10.31 -3.02
C PHE A 138 -1.61 9.61 -4.38
N PHE A 139 -2.04 8.34 -4.40
CA PHE A 139 -2.13 7.57 -5.63
C PHE A 139 -3.38 7.89 -6.46
N GLU A 140 -4.41 8.46 -5.84
CA GLU A 140 -5.61 8.93 -6.55
C GLU A 140 -5.33 10.22 -7.35
N THR A 141 -4.30 10.99 -6.98
CA THR A 141 -3.94 12.23 -7.70
C THR A 141 -3.29 11.99 -9.07
N ILE A 142 -2.86 10.77 -9.36
CA ILE A 142 -2.37 10.35 -10.67
C ILE A 142 -3.49 9.50 -11.29
N SER A 143 -4.05 9.92 -12.43
CA SER A 143 -5.04 9.10 -13.12
C SER A 143 -4.43 7.74 -13.44
N VAL A 144 -5.21 6.65 -13.38
CA VAL A 144 -4.74 5.29 -13.70
C VAL A 144 -4.06 5.26 -15.07
N LYS A 145 -4.62 6.00 -16.03
CA LYS A 145 -4.01 6.26 -17.33
C LYS A 145 -2.60 6.80 -17.20
N ASN A 146 -2.39 7.86 -16.41
CA ASN A 146 -1.08 8.48 -16.22
C ASN A 146 -0.10 7.56 -15.47
N LEU A 147 -0.56 6.77 -14.50
CA LEU A 147 0.30 5.85 -13.76
C LEU A 147 0.79 4.69 -14.65
N ILE A 148 -0.13 4.09 -15.41
CA ILE A 148 0.18 3.05 -16.40
C ILE A 148 1.13 3.64 -17.44
N SER A 149 0.78 4.80 -17.99
CA SER A 149 1.60 5.55 -18.93
C SER A 149 3.02 5.71 -18.41
N GLN A 150 3.21 6.38 -17.27
CA GLN A 150 4.54 6.64 -16.71
C GLN A 150 5.35 5.36 -16.43
N SER A 151 4.69 4.28 -16.00
CA SER A 151 5.35 2.99 -15.76
C SER A 151 5.85 2.36 -17.07
N PHE A 152 5.03 2.36 -18.13
CA PHE A 152 5.43 1.89 -19.45
C PHE A 152 6.52 2.76 -20.06
N TYR A 153 6.41 4.08 -19.92
CA TYR A 153 7.43 5.01 -20.38
C TYR A 153 8.77 4.69 -19.77
N GLN A 154 8.82 4.55 -18.44
CA GLN A 154 10.05 4.27 -17.72
C GLN A 154 10.69 2.96 -18.22
N VAL A 155 9.92 1.88 -18.30
CA VAL A 155 10.43 0.57 -18.76
C VAL A 155 10.92 0.65 -20.21
N LEU A 156 10.16 1.29 -21.10
CA LEU A 156 10.54 1.44 -22.50
C LEU A 156 11.85 2.23 -22.63
N THR A 157 11.97 3.37 -21.92
CA THR A 157 13.18 4.20 -21.93
C THR A 157 14.39 3.44 -21.39
N GLU A 158 14.23 2.70 -20.29
CA GLU A 158 15.32 1.88 -19.71
C GLU A 158 15.76 0.79 -20.70
N ARG A 159 14.82 0.09 -21.35
CA ARG A 159 15.14 -0.97 -22.33
C ARG A 159 15.77 -0.44 -23.61
N LEU A 160 15.31 0.70 -24.12
CA LEU A 160 15.92 1.35 -25.28
C LEU A 160 17.37 1.74 -24.99
N LYS A 161 17.62 2.31 -23.80
CA LYS A 161 18.96 2.66 -23.34
C LYS A 161 19.86 1.42 -23.17
N GLU A 162 19.35 0.35 -22.56
CA GLU A 162 20.10 -0.91 -22.39
C GLU A 162 20.42 -1.61 -23.71
N SER A 163 19.51 -1.53 -24.68
CA SER A 163 19.67 -2.18 -25.99
C SER A 163 20.41 -1.33 -27.02
N GLY A 164 20.77 -0.08 -26.68
CA GLY A 164 21.39 0.87 -27.59
C GLY A 164 20.50 1.26 -28.77
N LYS A 165 19.19 1.01 -28.67
CA LYS A 165 18.22 1.32 -29.72
C LYS A 165 17.59 2.67 -29.46
N GLU A 166 17.55 3.51 -30.49
CA GLU A 166 16.78 4.74 -30.47
C GLU A 166 15.52 4.57 -31.32
N ILE A 167 14.41 5.09 -30.81
CA ILE A 167 13.17 5.26 -31.58
C ILE A 167 12.78 6.73 -31.53
N SER A 168 12.07 7.19 -32.56
CA SER A 168 11.59 8.58 -32.61
C SER A 168 10.65 8.88 -31.44
N GLU A 169 10.63 10.15 -31.01
CA GLU A 169 9.70 10.60 -29.97
C GLU A 169 8.24 10.40 -30.38
N GLU A 170 7.93 10.58 -31.66
CA GLU A 170 6.59 10.35 -32.21
C GLU A 170 6.15 8.88 -32.05
N LEU A 171 7.06 7.92 -32.29
CA LEU A 171 6.75 6.51 -32.07
C LEU A 171 6.61 6.17 -30.57
N LYS A 172 7.39 6.84 -29.70
CA LYS A 172 7.20 6.73 -28.25
C LYS A 172 5.81 7.19 -27.86
N GLU A 173 5.38 8.37 -28.30
CA GLU A 173 4.04 8.90 -27.98
C GLU A 173 2.90 7.98 -28.44
N ILE A 174 3.02 7.39 -29.64
CA ILE A 174 2.04 6.42 -30.14
C ILE A 174 1.98 5.19 -29.23
N LEU A 175 3.12 4.57 -28.93
CA LEU A 175 3.18 3.40 -28.05
C LEU A 175 2.59 3.72 -26.68
N MET A 176 2.91 4.89 -26.16
CA MET A 176 2.40 5.39 -24.89
C MET A 176 0.88 5.55 -24.91
N SER A 177 0.31 6.11 -25.98
CA SER A 177 -1.13 6.29 -26.11
C SER A 177 -1.91 4.96 -26.13
N VAL A 178 -1.35 3.95 -26.80
CA VAL A 178 -1.95 2.61 -26.94
C VAL A 178 -1.83 1.83 -25.63
N LEU A 179 -0.64 1.81 -25.02
CA LEU A 179 -0.37 1.02 -23.82
C LEU A 179 -0.96 1.62 -22.54
N SER A 180 -1.42 2.88 -22.58
CA SER A 180 -2.06 3.53 -21.43
C SER A 180 -3.58 3.34 -21.38
N GLN A 181 -4.17 2.56 -22.30
CA GLN A 181 -5.60 2.28 -22.31
C GLN A 181 -5.98 1.28 -21.19
N GLN A 182 -6.78 1.76 -20.23
CA GLN A 182 -7.14 1.03 -19.02
C GLN A 182 -7.94 -0.27 -19.31
N GLU A 183 -8.70 -0.32 -20.40
CA GLU A 183 -9.49 -1.49 -20.81
C GLU A 183 -8.64 -2.71 -21.18
N SER A 184 -7.36 -2.52 -21.52
CA SER A 184 -6.45 -3.60 -21.86
C SER A 184 -5.95 -4.37 -20.63
N PHE A 185 -5.98 -3.75 -19.44
CA PHE A 185 -5.47 -4.36 -18.20
C PHE A 185 -6.55 -5.01 -17.35
N SER A 186 -7.83 -4.74 -17.60
CA SER A 186 -8.95 -5.39 -16.91
C SER A 186 -9.32 -6.76 -17.50
N LYS A 187 -8.69 -7.17 -18.61
CA LYS A 187 -8.97 -8.42 -19.35
C LYS A 187 -7.88 -9.50 -19.20
N VAL A 188 -6.84 -9.25 -18.39
CA VAL A 188 -5.71 -10.16 -18.17
C VAL A 188 -5.78 -10.76 -16.77
#